data_AF-X1HPX7-F1
#
_entry.id   AF-X1HPX7-F1
#
_cell.length_a   1.000
_cell.length_b   1.000
_cell.length_c   1.000
_cell.angle_alpha   90.00
_cell.angle_beta   90.00
_cell.angle_gamma   90.00
#
_symmetry.space_group_name_H-M   'P 1'
#
loop_
_entity.id
_entity.type
_entity.pdbx_description
1 polymer ?
#
loop_
_entity_poly.entity_id
_entity_poly.type
_entity_poly.pdbx_seq_one_letter_code
_entity_poly.pdbx_strand_id
1 'polypeptide(L)' 'MIAVVDYGMGNLRSVEKALQKVGEEALVTSDVGKILNSEGVVLPGVGALRDCMIQGVG' A
#
# COMPACT_ATOMS: atom_id res chain seq x y z
N MET A 1 11.20 1.02 -7.80
CA MET A 1 9.92 0.37 -7.48
C MET A 1 9.39 0.84 -6.14
N ILE A 2 8.16 1.37 -6.14
CA ILE A 2 7.41 1.82 -4.96
C ILE A 2 6.46 0.72 -4.49
N ALA A 3 6.52 0.33 -3.22
CA ALA A 3 5.56 -0.61 -2.65
C ALA A 3 4.28 0.13 -2.23
N VAL A 4 3.12 -0.37 -2.67
CA VAL A 4 1.80 0.07 -2.20
C VAL A 4 1.30 -0.99 -1.24
N VAL A 5 1.19 -0.65 0.04
CA VAL A 5 0.81 -1.61 1.08
C VAL A 5 -0.65 -2.03 0.90
N ASP A 6 -0.85 -3.31 0.59
CA ASP A 6 -2.18 -3.92 0.59
C ASP A 6 -2.51 -4.42 2.00
N TYR A 7 -3.44 -3.75 2.67
CA TYR A 7 -3.97 -4.14 3.97
C TYR A 7 -5.46 -4.53 3.89
N GLY A 8 -5.94 -4.88 2.70
CA GLY A 8 -7.32 -5.34 2.47
C GLY A 8 -8.38 -4.23 2.37
N MET A 9 -7.99 -2.96 2.51
CA MET A 9 -8.88 -1.80 2.37
C MET A 9 -8.22 -0.65 1.60
N GLY A 10 -9.01 0.10 0.84
CA GLY A 10 -8.56 1.28 0.08
C GLY A 10 -8.64 1.12 -1.44
N ASN A 11 -8.34 2.20 -2.17
CA ASN A 11 -8.40 2.23 -3.63
C ASN A 11 -7.01 1.98 -4.26
N LEU A 12 -6.51 0.75 -4.10
CA LEU A 12 -5.17 0.32 -4.55
C LEU A 12 -4.95 0.61 -6.05
N ARG A 13 -5.99 0.38 -6.85
CA ARG A 13 -5.95 0.56 -8.31
C ARG A 13 -5.80 2.02 -8.74
N SER A 14 -6.32 2.97 -7.96
CA SER A 14 -6.09 4.40 -8.22
C SER A 14 -4.67 4.82 -7.91
N VAL A 15 -4.09 4.29 -6.81
CA VAL A 15 -2.71 4.59 -6.41
C VAL A 15 -1.73 4.03 -7.44
N GLU A 16 -1.90 2.78 -7.84
CA GLU A 16 -1.08 2.14 -8.88
C GLU A 16 -1.12 2.94 -10.20
N LYS A 17 -2.32 3.35 -10.65
CA LYS A 17 -2.46 4.19 -11.85
C LYS A 17 -1.82 5.57 -11.69
N ALA A 18 -1.87 6.18 -10.51
CA ALA A 18 -1.24 7.47 -10.27
C ALA A 18 0.28 7.37 -10.36
N LEU A 19 0.87 6.32 -9.79
CA LEU A 19 2.30 6.03 -9.88
C LEU A 19 2.75 5.74 -11.31
N GLN A 20 1.99 4.93 -12.06
CA GLN A 20 2.26 4.69 -13.47
C GLN A 20 2.20 5.97 -14.31
N LYS A 21 1.27 6.89 -14.02
CA LYS A 21 1.15 8.17 -14.73
C LYS A 21 2.36 9.08 -14.55
N VAL A 22 3.08 8.97 -13.43
CA VAL A 22 4.31 9.74 -13.18
C VAL A 22 5.58 9.00 -13.62
N GLY A 23 5.43 7.83 -14.25
CA GLY A 23 6.55 7.03 -14.77
C GLY A 23 7.19 6.11 -13.73
N GLU A 24 6.56 5.92 -12.57
CA GLU A 24 7.08 5.09 -11.49
C GLU A 24 6.49 3.68 -11.53
N GLU A 25 7.35 2.68 -11.32
CA GLU A 25 6.93 1.30 -11.13
C GLU A 25 6.39 1.09 -9.71
N ALA A 26 5.17 0.56 -9.62
CA ALA A 26 4.49 0.29 -8.36
C ALA A 26 4.22 -1.21 -8.18
N LEU A 27 4.36 -1.69 -6.95
CA LEU A 27 4.02 -3.04 -6.55
C LEU A 27 3.00 -3.00 -5.41
N VAL A 28 1.78 -3.45 -5.67
CA VAL A 28 0.79 -3.68 -4.61
C VAL A 28 1.13 -4.98 -3.88
N THR A 29 1.41 -4.91 -2.57
CA THR A 29 1.80 -6.09 -1.80
C THR A 29 1.57 -5.95 -0.30
N SER A 30 1.31 -7.08 0.35
CA SER A 30 1.30 -7.25 1.81
C SER A 30 2.56 -7.98 2.32
N ASP A 31 3.50 -8.30 1.44
CA ASP A 31 4.75 -9.00 1.77
C ASP A 31 5.75 -8.02 2.39
N VAL A 32 6.07 -8.26 3.67
CA VAL A 32 7.00 -7.42 4.44
C VAL A 32 8.39 -7.38 3.81
N GLY A 33 8.87 -8.49 3.24
CA GLY A 33 10.15 -8.55 2.55
C GLY A 33 10.17 -7.64 1.33
N LYS A 34 9.11 -7.65 0.52
CA LYS A 34 9.02 -6.77 -0.67
C LYS A 34 8.87 -5.29 -0.29
N ILE A 35 8.16 -4.99 0.79
CA ILE A 35 8.03 -3.62 1.33
C ILE A 35 9.37 -3.10 1.84
N LEU A 36 10.13 -3.91 2.59
CA LEU A 36 11.43 -3.49 3.12
C LEU A 36 12.51 -3.32 2.05
N ASN A 37 12.37 -3.99 0.90
CA ASN A 37 13.29 -3.88 -0.21
C ASN A 37 12.87 -2.83 -1.27
N SER A 38 11.75 -2.12 -1.08
CA SER A 38 11.33 -1.09 -2.03
C SER A 38 12.04 0.24 -1.79
N GLU A 39 12.12 1.06 -2.83
CA GLU A 39 12.76 2.39 -2.75
C GLU A 39 11.87 3.42 -2.04
N GLY A 40 10.57 3.17 -2.03
CA GLY A 40 9.57 3.97 -1.33
C GLY A 40 8.35 3.14 -1.00
N VAL A 41 7.55 3.61 -0.04
CA VAL A 41 6.34 2.94 0.42
C VAL A 41 5.16 3.92 0.41
N VAL A 42 4.02 3.48 -0.11
CA VAL A 42 2.75 4.18 -0.09
C VAL A 42 1.77 3.39 0.78
N LEU A 43 1.22 4.07 1.79
CA LEU A 43 0.12 3.57 2.61
C LEU A 43 -1.20 4.16 2.07
N PRO A 44 -1.99 3.39 1.30
CA PRO A 44 -3.19 3.90 0.64
C PRO A 44 -4.31 4.14 1.65
N GLY A 45 -4.92 5.33 1.70
CA GLY A 45 -6.10 5.61 2.53
C GLY A 45 -5.79 5.99 3.98
N VAL A 46 -6.35 7.12 4.42
CA VAL A 46 -6.16 7.69 5.78
C VAL A 46 -7.39 7.50 6.70
N GLY A 47 -8.48 6.90 6.19
CA GLY A 47 -9.75 6.75 6.95
C GLY A 47 -9.93 5.40 7.65
N ALA A 48 -9.39 4.30 7.09
CA ALA A 48 -9.61 2.94 7.57
C ALA A 48 -8.43 2.34 8.36
N LEU A 49 -7.33 3.09 8.51
CA LEU A 49 -6.15 2.66 9.27
C LEU A 49 -6.52 2.32 10.74
N ARG A 50 -7.49 3.06 11.30
CA ARG A 50 -7.96 2.89 12.67
C ARG A 50 -8.75 1.59 12.86
N ASP A 51 -9.56 1.20 11.87
CA ASP A 51 -10.44 0.02 11.98
C ASP A 51 -9.69 -1.30 11.70
N CYS A 52 -8.61 -1.26 10.91
CA CYS A 52 -7.77 -2.45 10.65
C CYS A 52 -6.76 -2.75 11.77
N MET A 53 -6.19 -1.73 12.43
CA MET A 53 -5.25 -1.96 13.55
C MET A 53 -5.95 -2.48 14.82
N ILE A 54 -7.24 -2.18 14.99
CA ILE A 54 -8.00 -2.56 16.20
C ILE A 54 -8.50 -4.01 16.13
N GLN A 55 -8.58 -4.65 14.96
CA GLN A 55 -9.08 -6.03 14.82
C GLN A 55 -8.03 -7.14 15.00
N GLY A 56 -6.83 -6.81 15.49
CA GLY A 56 -5.75 -7.77 15.79
C GLY A 56 -5.60 -8.16 17.26
N VAL A 57 -6.54 -7.82 18.13
CA VAL A 57 -6.56 -8.24 19.54
C VAL A 57 -7.93 -8.83 19.87
N GLY A 58 -8.08 -10.11 19.57
CA GLY A 58 -9.23 -10.95 19.93
C GLY A 58 -8.75 -12.38 20.06
#